data_AF-A0A1Y2PAP9-F1
#
_entry.id   AF-A0A1Y2PAP9-F1
#
_cell.length_a   1.000
_cell.length_b   1.000
_cell.length_c   1.000
_cell.angle_alpha   90.00
_cell.angle_beta   90.00
_cell.angle_gamma   90.00
#
_symmetry.space_group_name_H-M   'P 1'
#
loop_
_entity.id
_entity.type
_entity.pdbx_description
1 polymer ?
#
loop_
_entity_poly.entity_id
_entity_poly.type
_entity_poly.pdbx_seq_one_letter_code
_entity_poly.pdbx_strand_id
1 'polypeptide(L)' 'MEEQDITIKITDREGVTHEVQAPTDMAMNLMEVVRSYELAPEGTIGIC' A
#
# COMPACT_ATOMS: atom_id res chain seq x y z
N MET A 1 -1.10 11.28 20.53
CA MET A 1 -1.80 11.12 19.25
C MET A 1 -1.69 9.66 18.92
N GLU A 2 -2.81 8.94 18.92
CA GLU A 2 -2.81 7.56 18.43
C GLU A 2 -2.65 7.63 16.92
N GLU A 3 -1.57 7.07 16.38
CA GLU A 3 -1.43 6.81 14.96
C GLU A 3 -2.56 5.84 14.58
N GLN A 4 -3.58 6.35 13.87
CA GLN A 4 -4.67 5.53 13.36
C GLN A 4 -4.18 4.80 12.12
N ASP A 5 -3.34 3.81 12.36
CA ASP A 5 -2.89 2.92 11.29
C ASP A 5 -3.93 1.84 11.05
N ILE A 6 -4.19 1.58 9.77
CA ILE A 6 -4.96 0.41 9.34
C ILE A 6 -4.05 -0.62 8.70
N THR A 7 -4.35 -1.88 8.97
CA THR A 7 -3.67 -3.01 8.33
C THR A 7 -4.31 -3.29 6.98
N ILE A 8 -3.53 -3.19 5.91
CA ILE A 8 -3.94 -3.52 4.55
C ILE A 8 -3.22 -4.80 4.11
N LYS A 9 -3.98 -5.77 3.60
CA LYS A 9 -3.43 -6.99 2.98
C LYS A 9 -3.47 -6.86 1.47
N ILE A 10 -2.31 -6.86 0.83
CA ILE A 10 -2.14 -6.71 -0.62
C ILE A 10 -1.58 -8.01 -1.16
N THR A 11 -2.29 -8.66 -2.07
CA THR A 11 -1.74 -9.83 -2.78
C THR A 11 -1.17 -9.37 -4.11
N ASP A 12 0.10 -9.65 -4.35
CA ASP A 12 0.78 -9.26 -5.58
C ASP A 12 0.50 -10.22 -6.74
N ARG A 13 1.16 -9.97 -7.88
CA ARG A 13 1.00 -10.77 -9.10
C ARG A 13 1.65 -12.15 -9.02
N GLU A 14 2.53 -12.39 -8.07
CA GLU A 14 3.15 -13.70 -7.81
C GLU A 14 2.35 -14.51 -6.79
N GLY A 15 1.27 -13.93 -6.23
CA GLY A 15 0.41 -14.55 -5.24
C GLY A 15 0.90 -14.40 -3.80
N VAL A 16 1.90 -13.55 -3.56
CA VAL A 16 2.43 -13.28 -2.21
C VAL A 16 1.56 -12.21 -1.55
N THR A 17 1.13 -12.47 -0.31
CA THR A 17 0.38 -11.51 0.49
C THR A 17 1.32 -10.68 1.35
N HIS A 18 1.26 -9.37 1.16
CA HIS A 18 1.97 -8.35 1.93
C HIS A 18 1.01 -7.73 2.93
N GLU A 19 1.44 -7.59 4.18
CA GLU A 19 0.68 -6.91 5.24
C GLU A 19 1.37 -5.59 5.55
N VAL A 20 0.68 -4.48 5.30
CA VAL A 20 1.25 -3.12 5.45
C VAL A 20 0.40 -2.29 6.41
N GLN A 21 1.04 -1.42 7.18
CA GLN A 21 0.36 -0.44 8.03
C GLN A 21 0.26 0.89 7.26
N ALA A 22 -0.94 1.42 7.10
CA ALA A 22 -1.13 2.69 6.41
C ALA A 22 -1.85 3.69 7.34
N PRO A 23 -1.34 4.93 7.45
CA PRO A 23 -1.96 5.94 8.29
C PRO A 23 -3.26 6.45 7.64
N THR A 24 -4.33 6.57 8.42
CA THR A 24 -5.62 7.06 7.90
C THR A 24 -5.69 8.58 7.76
N ASP A 25 -4.78 9.33 8.37
CA ASP A 25 -4.80 10.79 8.43
C ASP A 25 -4.06 11.48 7.27
N MET A 26 -3.20 10.75 6.55
CA MET A 26 -2.41 11.29 5.43
C MET A 26 -3.15 11.33 4.08
N ALA A 27 -4.43 10.93 4.05
CA ALA A 27 -5.26 10.88 2.84
C ALA A 27 -4.58 10.14 1.65
N MET A 28 -3.73 9.15 1.95
CA MET A 28 -3.02 8.37 0.94
C MET A 28 -4.00 7.50 0.16
N ASN A 29 -3.86 7.47 -1.16
CA ASN A 29 -4.57 6.50 -1.98
C ASN A 29 -3.83 5.15 -2.00
N LEU A 30 -4.51 4.07 -2.39
CA LEU A 30 -3.92 2.73 -2.42
C LEU A 30 -2.67 2.62 -3.31
N MET A 31 -2.60 3.38 -4.40
CA MET A 31 -1.45 3.35 -5.30
C MET A 31 -0.21 3.98 -4.66
N GLU A 32 -0.40 5.01 -3.85
CA GLU A 32 0.66 5.62 -3.04
C GLU A 32 1.17 4.67 -1.96
N VAL A 33 0.27 3.90 -1.33
CA VAL A 33 0.66 2.84 -0.37
C VAL A 33 1.47 1.75 -1.07
N VAL A 34 1.01 1.25 -2.22
CA VAL A 34 1.76 0.23 -3.00
C VAL A 34 3.15 0.74 -3.38
N ARG A 35 3.28 2.02 -3.73
CA ARG A 35 4.56 2.65 -4.08
C ARG A 35 5.46 2.89 -2.87
N SER A 36 4.92 3.37 -1.74
CA SER A 36 5.71 3.66 -0.53
C SER A 36 6.33 2.40 0.08
N TYR A 37 5.67 1.28 -0.12
CA TYR A 37 6.12 -0.05 0.31
C TYR A 37 6.86 -0.83 -0.78
N GLU A 38 7.13 -0.21 -1.94
CA GLU A 38 7.86 -0.82 -3.07
C GLU A 38 7.32 -2.19 -3.51
N LEU A 39 6.00 -2.41 -3.37
CA LEU A 39 5.37 -3.72 -3.59
C LEU A 39 5.27 -4.13 -5.06
N ALA A 40 5.57 -3.21 -5.98
CA ALA A 40 5.66 -3.49 -7.40
C ALA A 40 6.70 -2.57 -8.06
N PRO A 41 7.38 -3.01 -9.14
CA PRO A 41 8.37 -2.20 -9.82
C PRO A 41 7.80 -0.90 -10.38
N GLU A 42 8.62 0.16 -10.38
CA GLU A 42 8.27 1.44 -10.98
C GLU A 42 7.83 1.27 -12.45
N GLY A 43 6.78 1.98 -12.85
CA GLY A 43 6.21 1.88 -14.20
C GLY A 43 5.28 0.68 -14.43
N THR A 44 5.14 -0.24 -13.47
CA THR A 44 4.19 -1.37 -13.56
C THR A 44 2.86 -1.12 -12.84
N ILE A 45 2.77 0.01 -12.15
CA ILE A 45 1.63 0.47 -11.35
C ILE A 45 0.82 1.47 -12.20
N GLY A 46 -0.39 1.08 -12.60
CA GLY A 46 -1.33 1.98 -13.29
C GLY A 46 -2.02 2.94 -12.33
N ILE A 47 -2.63 4.01 -12.84
CA ILE A 47 -3.50 4.88 -12.05
C ILE A 47 -4.93 4.34 -12.09
N CYS A 48 -5.61 4.31 -10.94
CA CYS A 48 -7.02 3.96 -10.80
C CYS A 48 -7.79 5.11 -10.15
#